data_AF-A0A150T641-F1
#
_entry.id   AF-A0A150T641-F1
#
_cell.length_a   1.000
_cell.length_b   1.000
_cell.length_c   1.000
_cell.angle_alpha   90.00
_cell.angle_beta   90.00
_cell.angle_gamma   90.00
#
_symmetry.space_group_name_H-M   'P 1'
#
loop_
_entity.id
_entity.type
_entity.pdbx_description
1 polymer ?
#
loop_
_entity_poly.entity_id
_entity_poly.type
_entity_poly.pdbx_seq_one_letter_code
_entity_poly.pdbx_strand_id
1 'polypeptide(L)'
;MLRRALHLAFALAISLLAGAACLSPTLPLPPPEPADTMRPSADREGVWQISGNCAPGARVSVFNERTQRGVIEHDTDRNGRYHLEIEAALCDVLLVWQELEGNGGEESAAQSFVVEERTPLGVVNDACP
;
A
#
# COMPACT_ATOMS: atom_id res chain seq x y z
N MET A 1 -34.69 35.69 34.74
CA MET A 1 -33.96 34.41 34.84
C MET A 1 -34.06 33.57 33.56
N LEU A 2 -35.23 33.52 32.89
CA LEU A 2 -35.45 32.74 31.67
C LEU A 2 -34.53 33.09 30.47
N ARG A 3 -34.18 34.36 30.28
CA ARG A 3 -33.30 34.81 29.16
C ARG A 3 -31.83 34.36 29.31
N ARG A 4 -31.30 34.27 30.54
CA ARG A 4 -29.91 33.83 30.79
C ARG A 4 -29.74 32.32 30.60
N ALA A 5 -30.78 31.54 30.95
CA ALA A 5 -30.80 30.10 30.71
C ALA A 5 -30.80 29.77 29.20
N LEU A 6 -31.49 30.58 28.39
CA LEU A 6 -31.54 30.41 26.93
C LEU A 6 -30.17 30.62 26.26
N HIS A 7 -29.39 31.61 26.71
CA HIS A 7 -28.05 31.88 26.17
C HIS A 7 -27.02 30.80 26.53
N LEU A 8 -27.10 30.23 27.74
CA LEU A 8 -26.23 29.12 28.17
C LEU A 8 -26.52 27.84 27.39
N ALA A 9 -27.79 27.53 27.13
CA ALA A 9 -28.18 26.37 26.33
C ALA A 9 -27.69 26.48 24.87
N PHE A 10 -27.76 27.68 24.29
CA PHE A 10 -27.29 27.93 22.92
C PHE A 10 -25.77 27.82 22.78
N ALA A 11 -25.01 28.31 23.77
CA ALA A 11 -23.56 28.18 23.80
C ALA A 11 -23.11 26.71 23.96
N LEU A 12 -23.81 25.92 24.77
CA LEU A 12 -23.54 24.49 24.93
C LEU A 12 -23.77 23.73 23.62
N ALA A 13 -24.87 24.01 22.91
CA ALA A 13 -25.19 23.35 21.64
C ALA A 13 -24.13 23.60 20.55
N ILE A 14 -23.61 24.83 20.45
CA ILE A 14 -22.58 25.18 19.45
C ILE A 14 -21.26 24.44 19.75
N SER A 15 -20.88 24.31 21.02
CA SER A 15 -19.66 23.58 21.41
C SER A 15 -19.75 22.08 21.10
N LEU A 16 -20.94 21.46 21.17
CA LEU A 16 -21.12 20.06 20.79
C LEU A 16 -21.04 19.83 19.27
N LEU A 17 -21.50 20.77 18.44
CA LEU A 17 -21.42 20.65 16.98
C LEU A 17 -19.99 20.85 16.43
N ALA A 18 -19.16 21.65 17.10
CA ALA A 18 -17.77 21.88 16.67
C ALA A 18 -16.86 20.66 16.85
N GLY A 19 -17.18 19.74 17.76
CA GLY A 19 -16.39 18.52 17.99
C GLY A 19 -16.60 17.40 16.97
N ALA A 20 -17.68 17.44 16.19
CA ALA A 20 -18.03 16.38 15.23
C ALA A 20 -17.50 16.63 13.80
N ALA A 21 -17.01 17.83 13.50
CA ALA A 21 -16.59 18.22 12.15
C ALA A 21 -15.19 17.73 11.75
N CYS A 22 -14.41 17.16 12.67
CA CYS A 22 -13.05 16.67 12.39
C CYS A 22 -12.97 15.16 12.12
N LEU A 23 -14.10 14.47 12.02
CA LEU A 23 -14.17 13.03 11.70
C LEU A 23 -14.50 12.80 10.22
N SER A 24 -13.96 13.63 9.31
CA SER A 24 -13.96 13.25 7.89
C SER A 24 -13.11 11.98 7.76
N PRO A 25 -13.69 10.82 7.38
CA PRO A 25 -12.93 9.60 7.22
C PRO A 25 -11.83 9.87 6.19
N THR A 26 -10.57 9.62 6.53
CA THR A 26 -9.54 9.49 5.50
C THR A 26 -9.94 8.29 4.65
N LEU A 27 -10.05 8.50 3.33
CA LEU A 27 -10.32 7.39 2.42
C LEU A 27 -9.18 6.40 2.60
N PRO A 28 -9.43 5.09 2.85
CA PRO A 28 -8.34 4.15 3.07
C PRO A 28 -7.39 4.16 1.88
N LEU A 29 -6.10 4.13 2.16
CA LEU A 29 -5.06 4.08 1.15
C LEU A 29 -5.32 2.88 0.24
N PRO A 30 -5.47 3.06 -1.09
CA PRO A 30 -5.63 1.92 -1.98
C PRO A 30 -4.39 1.03 -1.91
N PRO A 31 -4.55 -0.30 -2.08
CA PRO A 31 -3.40 -1.18 -2.26
C PRO A 31 -2.58 -0.72 -3.49
N PRO A 32 -1.28 -1.05 -3.53
CA PRO A 32 -0.49 -0.93 -4.75
C PRO A 32 -1.15 -1.68 -5.90
N GLU A 33 -0.82 -1.30 -7.14
CA GLU A 33 -1.19 -2.13 -8.28
C GLU A 33 -0.32 -3.40 -8.31
N PRO A 34 -0.80 -4.49 -8.93
CA PRO A 34 0.02 -5.67 -9.14
C PRO A 34 1.30 -5.30 -9.88
N ALA A 35 2.39 -6.01 -9.60
CA ALA A 35 3.66 -5.78 -10.29
C ALA A 35 3.48 -5.79 -11.82
N ASP A 36 4.06 -4.79 -12.48
CA ASP A 36 4.01 -4.63 -13.95
C ASP A 36 5.17 -5.36 -14.64
N THR A 37 6.22 -5.66 -13.90
CA THR A 37 7.44 -6.29 -14.39
C THR A 37 7.94 -7.29 -13.37
N MET A 38 8.10 -8.54 -13.81
CA MET A 38 8.62 -9.62 -12.98
C MET A 38 9.51 -10.49 -13.83
N ARG A 39 10.73 -10.74 -13.38
CA ARG A 39 11.69 -11.60 -14.08
C ARG A 39 12.66 -12.25 -13.10
N PRO A 40 13.21 -13.43 -13.42
CA PRO A 40 14.33 -13.98 -12.68
C PRO A 40 15.52 -13.01 -12.67
N SER A 41 16.24 -12.93 -11.55
CA SER A 41 17.48 -12.17 -11.45
C SER A 41 18.56 -12.83 -12.30
N ALA A 42 19.32 -12.04 -13.07
CA ALA A 42 20.42 -12.54 -13.89
C ALA A 42 21.65 -12.91 -13.06
N ASP A 43 21.78 -12.31 -11.87
CA ASP A 43 22.98 -12.41 -11.03
C ASP A 43 22.85 -13.50 -9.95
N ARG A 44 21.61 -13.90 -9.60
CA ARG A 44 21.32 -14.80 -8.48
C ARG A 44 20.18 -15.75 -8.80
N GLU A 45 20.47 -17.05 -8.76
CA GLU A 45 19.47 -18.09 -8.90
C GLU A 45 18.47 -18.06 -7.72
N GLY A 46 17.19 -18.31 -7.99
CA GLY A 46 16.13 -18.30 -6.98
C GLY A 46 15.70 -16.90 -6.49
N VAL A 47 16.25 -15.84 -7.07
CA VAL A 47 15.86 -14.46 -6.80
C VAL A 47 15.09 -13.90 -8.00
N TRP A 48 14.03 -13.15 -7.72
CA TRP A 48 13.21 -12.46 -8.72
C TRP A 48 13.33 -10.95 -8.55
N GLN A 49 13.43 -10.25 -9.68
CA GLN A 49 13.31 -8.80 -9.77
C GLN A 49 11.86 -8.44 -10.02
N ILE A 50 11.29 -7.61 -9.15
CA ILE A 50 9.88 -7.20 -9.18
C ILE A 50 9.80 -5.69 -9.19
N SER A 51 9.00 -5.16 -10.11
CA SER A 51 8.72 -3.72 -10.20
C SER A 51 7.23 -3.47 -10.41
N GLY A 52 6.75 -2.34 -9.90
CA GLY A 52 5.37 -1.93 -10.07
C GLY A 52 5.16 -0.47 -9.70
N ASN A 53 3.89 -0.09 -9.65
CA ASN A 53 3.45 1.25 -9.27
C ASN A 53 3.09 1.30 -7.77
N CYS A 54 3.39 2.43 -7.13
CA CYS A 54 2.99 2.74 -5.77
C CYS A 54 2.62 4.22 -5.65
N ALA A 55 2.08 4.61 -4.49
CA ALA A 55 1.89 6.03 -4.19
C ALA A 55 3.24 6.74 -4.08
N PRO A 56 3.41 7.96 -4.63
CA PRO A 56 4.66 8.71 -4.53
C PRO A 56 5.15 8.88 -3.09
N GLY A 57 6.37 8.44 -2.81
CA GLY A 57 6.95 8.50 -1.47
C GLY A 57 6.62 7.32 -0.56
N ALA A 58 5.91 6.32 -1.08
CA ALA A 58 5.50 5.16 -0.30
C ALA A 58 6.66 4.23 0.06
N ARG A 59 6.50 3.60 1.23
CA ARG A 59 7.24 2.40 1.61
C ARG A 59 6.42 1.20 1.17
N VAL A 60 6.97 0.40 0.27
CA VAL A 60 6.33 -0.78 -0.29
C VAL A 60 6.92 -2.01 0.37
N SER A 61 6.05 -2.86 0.91
CA SER A 61 6.42 -4.13 1.51
C SER A 61 5.92 -5.26 0.63
N VAL A 62 6.81 -6.20 0.30
CA VAL A 62 6.47 -7.41 -0.45
C VAL A 62 6.84 -8.63 0.39
N PHE A 63 5.90 -9.56 0.54
CA PHE A 63 6.06 -10.77 1.34
C PHE A 63 5.74 -12.01 0.52
N ASN A 64 6.64 -12.98 0.50
CA ASN A 64 6.43 -14.27 -0.12
C ASN A 64 5.82 -15.24 0.90
N GLU A 65 4.59 -15.68 0.63
CA GLU A 65 3.85 -16.55 1.53
C GLU A 65 4.48 -17.94 1.68
N ARG A 66 5.15 -18.46 0.65
CA ARG A 66 5.81 -19.77 0.72
C ARG A 66 7.09 -19.72 1.54
N THR A 67 7.95 -18.72 1.31
CA THR A 67 9.25 -18.62 1.99
C THR A 67 9.17 -17.93 3.34
N GLN A 68 8.05 -17.24 3.63
CA GLN A 68 7.86 -16.42 4.83
C GLN A 68 8.95 -15.33 4.95
N ARG A 69 9.41 -14.82 3.81
CA ARG A 69 10.40 -13.73 3.72
C ARG A 69 9.77 -12.52 3.05
N GLY A 70 10.18 -11.33 3.47
CA GLY A 70 9.74 -10.09 2.86
C GLY A 70 10.85 -9.09 2.66
N VAL A 71 10.60 -8.14 1.77
CA VAL A 71 11.49 -7.03 1.39
C VAL A 71 10.70 -5.75 1.51
N ILE A 72 11.37 -4.70 1.97
CA ILE A 72 10.80 -3.36 2.10
C ILE A 72 11.61 -2.42 1.21
N GLU A 73 10.94 -1.74 0.30
CA GLU A 73 11.51 -0.76 -0.62
C GLU A 73 10.89 0.62 -0.37
N HIS A 74 11.65 1.69 -0.54
CA HIS A 74 11.15 3.06 -0.35
C HIS A 74 11.29 3.87 -1.64
N ASP A 75 10.17 4.38 -2.15
CA ASP A 75 10.14 5.37 -3.25
C ASP A 75 10.68 6.74 -2.78
N THR A 76 12.00 6.83 -2.63
CA THR A 76 12.66 8.03 -2.09
C THR A 76 12.66 9.22 -3.06
N ASP A 77 12.64 8.97 -4.36
CA ASP A 77 12.58 10.02 -5.39
C ASP A 77 11.14 10.47 -5.70
N ARG A 78 10.14 9.78 -5.14
CA ARG A 78 8.71 10.08 -5.25
C ARG A 78 8.20 9.96 -6.68
N ASN A 79 8.75 9.02 -7.46
CA ASN A 79 8.34 8.80 -8.84
C ASN A 79 7.12 7.86 -8.95
N GLY A 80 6.66 7.28 -7.83
CA GLY A 80 5.52 6.35 -7.78
C GLY A 80 5.86 4.94 -8.26
N ARG A 81 7.13 4.53 -8.16
CA ARG A 81 7.61 3.21 -8.56
C ARG A 81 8.40 2.55 -7.44
N TYR A 82 8.27 1.23 -7.35
CA TYR A 82 9.17 0.41 -6.55
C TYR A 82 9.91 -0.58 -7.45
N HIS A 83 11.11 -0.94 -7.03
CA HIS A 83 11.92 -2.00 -7.64
C HIS A 83 12.64 -2.76 -6.54
N LEU A 84 12.47 -4.09 -6.49
CA LEU A 84 13.06 -4.92 -5.44
C LEU A 84 13.49 -6.30 -5.95
N GLU A 85 14.36 -6.94 -5.18
CA GLU A 85 14.78 -8.32 -5.38
C GLU A 85 14.34 -9.19 -4.20
N ILE A 86 13.62 -10.29 -4.46
CA ILE A 86 13.10 -11.20 -3.43
C ILE A 86 13.37 -12.67 -3.81
N GLU A 87 13.65 -13.51 -2.80
CA GLU A 87 13.72 -14.96 -2.99
C GLU A 87 12.32 -15.52 -3.28
N ALA A 88 12.16 -16.13 -4.46
CA ALA A 88 10.90 -16.70 -4.90
C ALA A 88 11.10 -17.80 -5.96
N ALA A 89 10.10 -18.66 -6.07
CA ALA A 89 9.95 -19.62 -7.14
C ALA A 89 8.78 -19.21 -8.05
N LEU A 90 8.79 -19.70 -9.29
CA LEU A 90 7.66 -19.56 -10.20
C LEU A 90 6.39 -20.12 -9.52
N CYS A 91 5.29 -19.38 -9.65
CA CYS A 91 3.99 -19.66 -9.05
C CYS A 91 3.89 -19.47 -7.52
N ASP A 92 4.91 -18.89 -6.87
CA ASP A 92 4.75 -18.40 -5.50
C ASP A 92 3.72 -17.27 -5.43
N VAL A 93 3.00 -17.17 -4.31
CA VAL A 93 2.10 -16.05 -4.03
C VAL A 93 2.86 -15.00 -3.23
N LEU A 94 2.84 -13.77 -3.73
CA LEU A 94 3.35 -12.59 -3.04
C LEU A 94 2.21 -11.70 -2.59
N LEU A 95 2.35 -11.16 -1.38
CA LEU A 95 1.52 -10.09 -0.85
C LEU A 95 2.29 -8.77 -0.96
N VAL A 96 1.63 -7.73 -1.46
CA VAL A 96 2.17 -6.37 -1.53
C VAL A 96 1.25 -5.38 -0.84
N TRP A 97 1.82 -4.49 -0.04
CA TRP A 97 1.11 -3.37 0.57
C TRP A 97 2.03 -2.15 0.63
N GLN A 98 1.44 -1.00 0.89
CA GLN A 98 2.18 0.25 0.99
C GLN A 98 1.80 1.07 2.22
N GLU A 99 2.77 1.83 2.69
CA GLU A 99 2.64 2.78 3.79
C GLU A 99 3.06 4.18 3.33
N LEU A 100 2.28 5.19 3.70
CA LEU A 100 2.63 6.60 3.51
C LEU A 100 2.93 7.27 4.86
N GLU A 101 4.04 8.01 4.90
CA GLU A 101 4.36 8.87 6.03
C GLU A 101 3.44 10.10 6.02
N GLY A 102 2.50 10.13 6.96
CA GLY A 102 1.54 11.23 7.19
C GLY A 102 1.18 11.38 8.67
N ASN A 103 0.29 12.33 9.01
CA ASN A 103 -0.20 12.53 10.39
C ASN A 103 -1.09 11.35 10.83
N GLY A 104 -0.46 10.22 11.20
CA GLY A 104 -1.14 9.01 11.65
C GLY A 104 -0.56 7.71 11.10
N GLY A 105 0.25 7.77 10.04
CA GLY A 105 0.68 6.59 9.27
C GLY A 105 -0.51 5.93 8.56
N GLU A 106 -0.53 5.99 7.23
CA GLU A 106 -1.60 5.35 6.45
C GLU A 106 -1.03 4.08 5.82
N GLU A 107 -1.67 2.94 6.10
CA GLU A 107 -1.35 1.63 5.53
C GLU A 107 -2.48 1.20 4.60
N SER A 108 -2.12 0.65 3.43
CA SER A 108 -3.09 0.07 2.52
C SER A 108 -3.50 -1.34 2.93
N ALA A 109 -4.61 -1.84 2.38
CA ALA A 109 -4.82 -3.29 2.36
C ALA A 109 -3.68 -3.98 1.59
N ALA A 110 -3.43 -5.25 1.90
CA ALA A 110 -2.55 -6.09 1.09
C ALA A 110 -3.27 -6.57 -0.18
N GLN A 111 -2.51 -6.67 -1.27
CA GLN A 111 -2.93 -7.29 -2.52
C GLN A 111 -2.04 -8.49 -2.82
N SER A 112 -2.62 -9.57 -3.35
CA SER A 112 -1.86 -10.74 -3.79
C SER A 112 -1.61 -10.75 -5.29
N PHE A 113 -0.47 -11.31 -5.70
CA PHE A 113 -0.19 -11.70 -7.08
C PHE A 113 0.76 -12.90 -7.12
N VAL A 114 0.82 -13.56 -8.29
CA VAL A 114 1.62 -14.76 -8.50
C VAL A 114 2.94 -14.40 -9.16
N VAL A 115 4.03 -15.06 -8.74
CA VAL A 115 5.34 -14.93 -9.38
C VAL A 115 5.31 -15.62 -10.73
N GLU A 116 5.38 -14.81 -11.78
CA GLU A 116 5.39 -15.22 -13.18
C GLU A 116 6.25 -14.25 -13.99
N GLU A 117 6.72 -14.65 -15.16
CA GLU A 117 7.45 -13.73 -16.02
C GLU A 117 6.47 -12.75 -16.67
N ARG A 118 6.68 -11.45 -16.42
CA ARG A 118 5.77 -10.38 -16.83
C ARG A 118 6.53 -9.17 -17.33
N THR A 119 5.97 -8.53 -18.35
CA THR A 119 6.35 -7.20 -18.83
C THR A 119 5.16 -6.24 -18.69
N PRO A 120 5.36 -4.92 -18.87
CA PRO A 120 4.25 -3.97 -18.87
C PRO A 120 3.16 -4.26 -19.93
N LEU A 121 3.43 -5.13 -20.91
CA LEU A 121 2.47 -5.57 -21.93
C LEU A 121 1.64 -6.79 -21.50
N GLY A 122 1.99 -7.42 -20.37
CA GLY A 122 1.32 -8.60 -19.84
C GLY A 122 2.27 -9.75 -19.51
N VAL A 123 1.67 -10.89 -19.18
CA VAL A 123 2.36 -12.15 -18.85
C VAL A 123 3.06 -12.69 -20.09
N VAL A 124 4.35 -12.99 -19.97
CA VAL A 124 5.18 -13.53 -21.07
C VAL A 124 4.93 -15.02 -21.23
N ASN A 125 4.84 -15.74 -20.12
CA ASN A 125 4.62 -17.18 -20.07
C ASN A 125 3.60 -17.50 -18.97
N ASP A 126 2.38 -17.85 -19.38
CA ASP A 126 1.33 -18.29 -18.45
C ASP A 126 1.57 -19.76 -18.08
N ALA A 127 2.52 -19.95 -17.17
CA ALA A 127 3.01 -21.26 -16.73
C ALA A 127 2.41 -21.69 -15.38
N CYS A 128 1.63 -20.82 -14.74
CA CYS A 128 0.98 -21.11 -13.47
C CYS A 128 -0.43 -21.66 -13.70
N PRO A 129 -0.83 -22.75 -13.02
CA PRO A 129 -2.10 -23.43 -13.23
C PRO A 129 -3.31 -22.69 -12.62
#